data_AF-A0A350V267-F1
#
_entry.id   AF-A0A350V267-F1
#
_cell.length_a   1.000
_cell.length_b   1.000
_cell.length_c   1.000
_cell.angle_alpha   90.00
_cell.angle_beta   90.00
_cell.angle_gamma   90.00
#
_symmetry.space_group_name_H-M   'P 1'
#
loop_
_entity.id
_entity.type
_entity.pdbx_description
1 polymer ?
#
loop_
_entity_poly.entity_id
_entity_poly.type
_entity_poly.pdbx_seq_one_letter_code
_entity_poly.pdbx_strand_id
1 'polypeptide(L)'
;AIVKPGMYAVIAADTNIYNAFPYLRNPDSTQKVFIAGSLGLNNDKDLVQIADVFRTTIDSVYYSDNWYNPNLPGSGRSLEKINPALNGNDGKNWSSCTFPNGGSPGLKNSIFTNNNIATGEISVSPNPFSPDGDGYEDFAIISYKLKNNVSQVRLKIYDVKGRLIKTILNNQASGPEGQVVFNGNDDENRKLRLGIYIIFLEALNDQNGVVETIKSTLVVGAKL
;
A
#
# COMPACT_ATOMS: atom_id res chain seq x y z
N ALA A 1 -26.94 9.22 11.46
CA ALA A 1 -26.72 8.77 10.06
C ALA A 1 -25.47 7.87 10.03
N ILE A 2 -25.43 6.83 9.19
CA ILE A 2 -24.29 5.88 9.12
C ILE A 2 -23.30 6.31 8.03
N VAL A 3 -22.00 6.35 8.33
CA VAL A 3 -20.91 6.54 7.35
C VAL A 3 -20.28 5.17 7.09
N LYS A 4 -20.29 4.69 5.84
CA LYS A 4 -19.76 3.37 5.47
C LYS A 4 -18.25 3.41 5.23
N PRO A 5 -17.54 2.26 5.25
CA PRO A 5 -16.16 2.20 4.81
C PRO A 5 -15.97 2.83 3.42
N GLY A 6 -14.93 3.67 3.28
CA GLY A 6 -14.63 4.41 2.05
C GLY A 6 -15.46 5.68 1.83
N MET A 7 -16.44 5.99 2.69
CA MET A 7 -17.16 7.26 2.65
C MET A 7 -16.46 8.35 3.47
N TYR A 8 -16.71 9.61 3.10
CA TYR A 8 -16.28 10.78 3.84
C TYR A 8 -17.41 11.35 4.71
N ALA A 9 -17.06 11.77 5.93
CA ALA A 9 -17.88 12.62 6.77
C ALA A 9 -17.32 14.04 6.72
N VAL A 10 -18.16 15.01 6.34
CA VAL A 10 -17.82 16.44 6.36
C VAL A 10 -18.54 17.05 7.55
N ILE A 11 -17.79 17.61 8.50
CA ILE A 11 -18.36 18.32 9.65
C ILE A 11 -18.12 19.81 9.45
N ALA A 12 -19.18 20.59 9.42
CA ALA A 12 -19.13 22.05 9.25
C ALA A 12 -19.87 22.76 10.38
N ALA A 13 -19.42 23.98 10.71
CA ALA A 13 -20.08 24.81 11.70
C ALA A 13 -21.49 25.22 11.25
N ASP A 14 -21.62 25.61 9.98
CA ASP A 14 -22.86 26.13 9.41
C ASP A 14 -22.99 25.77 7.91
N THR A 15 -24.06 26.27 7.29
CA THR A 15 -24.37 26.04 5.87
C THR A 15 -23.49 26.82 4.89
N ASN A 16 -22.60 27.72 5.35
CA ASN A 16 -21.69 28.46 4.46
C ASN A 16 -20.70 27.53 3.76
N ILE A 17 -20.49 26.31 4.26
CA ILE A 17 -19.73 25.27 3.56
C ILE A 17 -20.25 25.03 2.14
N TYR A 18 -21.56 25.19 1.90
CA TYR A 18 -22.17 25.05 0.57
C TYR A 18 -21.93 26.23 -0.38
N ASN A 19 -21.46 27.35 0.14
CA ASN A 19 -21.04 28.50 -0.68
C ASN A 19 -19.56 28.33 -1.08
N ALA A 20 -18.73 27.86 -0.15
CA ALA A 20 -17.32 27.55 -0.42
C ALA A 20 -17.16 26.29 -1.30
N PHE A 21 -18.01 25.28 -1.12
CA PHE A 21 -17.97 24.00 -1.81
C PHE A 21 -19.37 23.60 -2.32
N PRO A 22 -19.85 24.18 -3.43
CA PRO A 22 -21.23 23.97 -3.91
C PRO A 22 -21.60 22.52 -4.22
N TYR A 23 -20.61 21.68 -4.58
CA TYR A 23 -20.83 20.25 -4.84
C TYR A 23 -21.35 19.48 -3.62
N LEU A 24 -21.16 20.01 -2.39
CA LEU A 24 -21.69 19.40 -1.17
C LEU A 24 -23.21 19.56 -1.02
N ARG A 25 -23.89 20.42 -1.80
CA ARG A 25 -25.35 20.58 -1.75
C ARG A 25 -26.11 19.33 -2.20
N ASN A 26 -25.50 18.58 -3.12
CA ASN A 26 -26.03 17.33 -3.65
C ASN A 26 -24.95 16.26 -3.49
N PRO A 27 -24.66 15.82 -2.25
CA PRO A 27 -23.60 14.86 -2.01
C PRO A 27 -23.96 13.53 -2.70
N ASP A 28 -22.97 12.93 -3.36
CA ASP A 28 -23.13 11.58 -3.91
C ASP A 28 -23.17 10.52 -2.78
N SER A 29 -23.25 9.25 -3.16
CA SER A 29 -23.29 8.14 -2.20
C SER A 29 -21.99 7.93 -1.40
N THR A 30 -20.94 8.72 -1.65
CA THR A 30 -19.63 8.61 -1.01
C THR A 30 -19.43 9.61 0.13
N GLN A 31 -20.37 10.53 0.36
CA GLN A 31 -20.18 11.64 1.31
C GLN A 31 -21.39 11.83 2.22
N LYS A 32 -21.17 12.32 3.44
CA LYS A 32 -22.22 12.82 4.34
C LYS A 32 -21.79 14.11 5.02
N VAL A 33 -22.64 15.13 4.94
CA VAL A 33 -22.39 16.45 5.55
C VAL A 33 -23.18 16.54 6.86
N PHE A 34 -22.52 16.96 7.93
CA PHE A 34 -23.07 17.18 9.26
C PHE A 34 -22.85 18.64 9.65
N ILE A 35 -23.93 19.36 9.93
CA ILE A 35 -23.86 20.73 10.45
C ILE A 35 -23.90 20.67 11.97
N ALA A 36 -22.78 20.98 12.62
CA ALA A 36 -22.62 20.82 14.06
C ALA A 36 -23.00 22.08 14.87
N GLY A 37 -23.15 23.25 14.23
CA GLY A 37 -23.53 24.51 14.88
C GLY A 37 -22.44 25.18 15.71
N SER A 38 -21.54 24.40 16.34
CA SER A 38 -20.54 24.89 17.30
C SER A 38 -19.12 24.32 17.04
N LEU A 39 -18.68 24.27 15.78
CA LEU A 39 -17.32 23.86 15.43
C LEU A 39 -16.47 25.11 15.15
N GLY A 40 -15.61 25.49 16.08
CA GLY A 40 -14.60 26.54 15.91
C GLY A 40 -13.21 25.93 15.89
N LEU A 41 -12.44 26.22 14.84
CA LEU A 41 -11.06 25.79 14.68
C LEU A 41 -10.19 27.04 14.45
N ASN A 42 -9.10 27.17 15.19
CA ASN A 42 -8.16 28.27 15.04
C ASN A 42 -7.26 28.08 13.80
N ASN A 43 -6.80 29.18 13.20
CA ASN A 43 -5.95 29.09 12.01
C ASN A 43 -4.50 28.70 12.34
N ASP A 44 -4.05 28.85 13.60
CA ASP A 44 -2.70 28.55 14.05
C ASP A 44 -2.54 27.10 14.52
N LYS A 45 -3.34 26.65 15.49
CA LYS A 45 -3.29 25.28 16.04
C LYS A 45 -4.55 24.94 16.82
N ASP A 46 -4.96 23.68 16.77
CA ASP A 46 -5.99 23.13 17.64
C ASP A 46 -5.93 21.59 17.68
N LEU A 47 -6.69 21.01 18.59
CA LEU A 47 -6.97 19.58 18.64
C LEU A 47 -8.28 19.27 17.91
N VAL A 48 -8.22 18.41 16.90
CA VAL A 48 -9.38 17.73 16.35
C VAL A 48 -9.38 16.29 16.84
N GLN A 49 -10.46 15.85 17.47
CA GLN A 49 -10.58 14.53 18.07
C GLN A 49 -11.87 13.85 17.67
N ILE A 50 -11.77 12.57 17.31
CA ILE A 50 -12.91 11.66 17.16
C ILE A 50 -12.89 10.75 18.38
N ALA A 51 -14.02 10.68 19.09
CA ALA A 51 -14.18 9.84 20.26
C ALA A 51 -15.45 8.99 20.15
N ASP A 52 -15.46 7.85 20.85
CA ASP A 52 -16.66 7.04 21.01
C ASP A 52 -17.65 7.68 22.02
N VAL A 53 -18.78 6.99 22.26
CA VAL A 53 -19.81 7.43 23.21
C VAL A 53 -19.33 7.46 24.68
N PHE A 54 -18.24 6.76 24.99
CA PHE A 54 -17.61 6.74 26.32
C PHE A 54 -16.48 7.78 26.44
N ARG A 55 -16.28 8.63 25.42
CA ARG A 55 -15.20 9.62 25.30
C ARG A 55 -13.81 9.00 25.14
N THR A 56 -13.72 7.73 24.75
CA THR A 56 -12.45 7.12 24.35
C THR A 56 -12.03 7.68 23.00
N THR A 57 -10.80 8.19 22.88
CA THR A 57 -10.25 8.64 21.60
C THR A 57 -10.18 7.49 20.60
N ILE A 58 -10.79 7.69 19.44
CA ILE A 58 -10.65 6.81 18.27
C ILE A 58 -9.48 7.30 17.39
N ASP A 59 -9.45 8.60 17.11
CA ASP A 59 -8.36 9.25 16.38
C ASP A 59 -8.27 10.73 16.79
N SER A 60 -7.10 11.34 16.60
CA SER A 60 -6.88 12.76 16.90
C SER A 60 -5.71 13.34 16.14
N VAL A 61 -5.79 14.64 15.85
CA VAL A 61 -4.69 15.44 15.31
C VAL A 61 -4.58 16.76 16.08
N TYR A 62 -3.37 17.08 16.56
CA TYR A 62 -2.99 18.42 17.00
C TYR A 62 -2.34 19.14 15.83
N TYR A 63 -3.13 19.85 15.01
CA TYR A 63 -2.59 20.50 13.83
C TYR A 63 -1.88 21.80 14.17
N SER A 64 -1.01 22.25 13.25
CA SER A 64 -0.23 23.48 13.39
C SER A 64 -0.04 24.14 12.03
N ASP A 65 -0.12 25.46 11.97
CA ASP A 65 0.04 26.29 10.77
C ASP A 65 1.43 26.17 10.13
N ASN A 66 2.44 25.82 10.92
CA ASN A 66 3.78 25.52 10.39
C ASN A 66 3.83 24.28 9.48
N TRP A 67 2.74 23.51 9.32
CA TRP A 67 2.64 22.40 8.35
C TRP A 67 2.22 22.86 6.95
N TYR A 68 1.79 24.12 6.78
CA TYR A 68 1.52 24.65 5.44
C TYR A 68 2.81 24.70 4.61
N ASN A 69 2.67 24.40 3.31
CA ASN A 69 3.76 24.56 2.35
C ASN A 69 4.03 26.06 2.12
N PRO A 70 5.22 26.57 2.46
CA PRO A 70 5.54 27.99 2.34
C PRO A 70 5.58 28.49 0.89
N ASN A 71 5.68 27.58 -0.09
CA ASN A 71 5.69 27.92 -1.51
C ASN A 71 4.28 28.05 -2.12
N LEU A 72 3.23 27.71 -1.36
CA LEU A 72 1.85 27.90 -1.77
C LEU A 72 1.25 29.09 -1.02
N PRO A 73 0.47 29.96 -1.70
CA PRO A 73 -0.14 31.12 -1.04
C PRO A 73 -1.01 30.67 0.13
N GLY A 74 -0.70 31.19 1.32
CA GLY A 74 -1.21 30.70 2.61
C GLY A 74 -2.60 31.19 3.03
N SER A 75 -3.29 32.00 2.24
CA SER A 75 -4.66 32.44 2.56
C SER A 75 -5.71 31.57 1.85
N GLY A 76 -6.72 31.13 2.60
CA GLY A 76 -7.89 30.41 2.05
C GLY A 76 -7.66 28.94 1.70
N ARG A 77 -6.55 28.32 2.11
CA ARG A 77 -6.27 26.89 1.90
C ARG A 77 -6.34 26.12 3.21
N SER A 78 -6.85 24.90 3.13
CA SER A 78 -6.87 23.93 4.23
C SER A 78 -5.59 23.10 4.27
N LEU A 79 -5.24 22.58 5.45
CA LEU A 79 -4.29 21.47 5.61
C LEU A 79 -4.97 20.16 5.18
N GLU A 80 -4.22 19.35 4.45
CA GLU A 80 -4.63 18.00 4.05
C GLU A 80 -3.63 16.97 4.57
N LYS A 81 -4.13 15.81 4.99
CA LYS A 81 -3.29 14.64 5.32
C LYS A 81 -2.85 13.98 4.02
N ILE A 82 -1.54 13.73 3.85
CA ILE A 82 -0.95 13.14 2.64
C ILE A 82 -1.34 11.66 2.54
N ASN A 83 -1.20 10.90 3.62
CA ASN A 83 -1.58 9.49 3.65
C ASN A 83 -2.35 9.16 4.95
N PRO A 84 -3.62 8.72 4.87
CA PRO A 84 -4.43 8.40 6.03
C PRO A 84 -3.91 7.21 6.84
N ALA A 85 -3.14 6.30 6.22
CA ALA A 85 -2.54 5.14 6.90
C ALA A 85 -1.26 5.46 7.68
N LEU A 86 -0.70 6.66 7.55
CA LEU A 86 0.42 7.14 8.35
C LEU A 86 -0.06 7.90 9.59
N ASN A 87 0.84 8.10 10.56
CA ASN A 87 0.55 8.80 11.80
C ASN A 87 -0.07 10.19 11.52
N GLY A 88 -1.23 10.47 12.13
CA GLY A 88 -1.93 11.75 12.01
C GLY A 88 -1.26 12.92 12.74
N ASN A 89 -0.40 12.65 13.73
CA ASN A 89 0.30 13.68 14.50
C ASN A 89 1.72 13.94 14.00
N ASP A 90 2.16 13.28 12.92
CA ASP A 90 3.40 13.64 12.23
C ASP A 90 3.12 14.77 11.23
N GLY A 91 3.60 15.98 11.53
CA GLY A 91 3.45 17.13 10.64
C GLY A 91 4.01 16.92 9.23
N LYS A 92 4.95 15.99 9.03
CA LYS A 92 5.46 15.62 7.69
C LYS A 92 4.45 14.89 6.83
N ASN A 93 3.37 14.38 7.43
CA ASN A 93 2.25 13.73 6.75
C ASN A 93 1.13 14.73 6.42
N TRP A 94 1.40 16.03 6.51
CA TRP A 94 0.45 17.10 6.21
C TRP A 94 1.08 18.13 5.27
N SER A 95 0.26 18.76 4.43
CA SER A 95 0.65 19.93 3.66
C SER A 95 -0.57 20.72 3.21
N SER A 96 -0.34 21.84 2.51
CA SER A 96 -1.43 22.66 1.96
C SER A 96 -2.20 21.91 0.85
N CYS A 97 -3.53 22.03 0.85
CA CYS A 97 -4.36 21.69 -0.29
C CYS A 97 -3.86 22.39 -1.57
N THR A 98 -3.81 21.66 -2.68
CA THR A 98 -3.39 22.19 -4.00
C THR A 98 -4.57 22.51 -4.92
N PHE A 99 -5.80 22.11 -4.58
CA PHE A 99 -6.96 22.47 -5.40
C PHE A 99 -7.20 23.99 -5.44
N PRO A 100 -7.72 24.54 -6.57
CA PRO A 100 -7.94 25.98 -6.71
C PRO A 100 -8.96 26.58 -5.73
N ASN A 101 -9.92 25.78 -5.27
CA ASN A 101 -10.98 26.16 -4.34
C ASN A 101 -10.56 26.11 -2.85
N GLY A 102 -9.31 25.75 -2.55
CA GLY A 102 -8.75 25.82 -1.20
C GLY A 102 -9.05 24.64 -0.27
N GLY A 103 -9.80 23.64 -0.71
CA GLY A 103 -10.04 22.43 0.08
C GLY A 103 -10.71 21.30 -0.66
N SER A 104 -10.66 20.11 -0.08
CA SER A 104 -11.24 18.87 -0.60
C SER A 104 -12.30 18.22 0.31
N PRO A 105 -13.19 18.95 1.01
CA PRO A 105 -14.14 18.32 1.92
C PRO A 105 -15.03 17.32 1.16
N GLY A 106 -15.11 16.08 1.67
CA GLY A 106 -15.91 15.04 1.03
C GLY A 106 -15.23 14.39 -0.19
N LEU A 107 -14.04 14.83 -0.57
CA LEU A 107 -13.25 14.28 -1.66
C LEU A 107 -11.94 13.69 -1.12
N LYS A 108 -11.27 12.91 -1.96
CA LYS A 108 -9.89 12.52 -1.72
C LYS A 108 -9.00 13.78 -1.70
N ASN A 109 -8.12 13.88 -0.70
CA ASN A 109 -7.16 14.97 -0.57
C ASN A 109 -6.34 15.16 -1.85
N SER A 110 -6.15 16.41 -2.25
CA SER A 110 -5.42 16.80 -3.47
C SER A 110 -3.95 16.37 -3.44
N ILE A 111 -3.34 16.33 -2.27
CA ILE A 111 -1.94 15.89 -2.07
C ILE A 111 -1.83 14.43 -1.67
N PHE A 112 -2.92 13.66 -1.78
CA PHE A 112 -2.91 12.26 -1.39
C PHE A 112 -1.81 11.50 -2.12
N THR A 113 -0.96 10.84 -1.36
CA THR A 113 0.07 9.95 -1.89
C THR A 113 -0.08 8.60 -1.22
N ASN A 114 -0.21 7.55 -2.03
CA ASN A 114 -0.18 6.18 -1.52
C ASN A 114 1.21 5.87 -0.97
N ASN A 115 1.28 4.92 -0.03
CA ASN A 115 2.53 4.20 0.22
C ASN A 115 2.84 3.31 -0.99
N ASN A 116 3.27 3.91 -2.09
CA ASN A 116 3.91 3.21 -3.18
C ASN A 116 5.33 2.90 -2.74
N ILE A 117 5.48 2.03 -1.75
CA ILE A 117 6.66 1.17 -1.77
C ILE A 117 6.48 0.41 -3.07
N ALA A 118 7.34 0.63 -4.07
CA ALA A 118 7.46 -0.32 -5.17
C ALA A 118 7.83 -1.64 -4.49
N THR A 119 6.85 -2.45 -4.09
CA THR A 119 7.14 -3.73 -3.47
C THR A 119 7.63 -4.59 -4.62
N GLY A 120 8.83 -5.12 -4.52
CA GLY A 120 9.19 -6.19 -5.42
C GLY A 120 8.11 -7.28 -5.38
N GLU A 121 7.80 -7.81 -6.54
CA GLU A 121 6.70 -8.75 -6.75
C GLU A 121 7.28 -10.07 -7.27
N ILE A 122 6.68 -11.19 -6.88
CA ILE A 122 6.92 -12.49 -7.52
C ILE A 122 5.58 -13.04 -7.97
N SER A 123 5.47 -13.36 -9.26
CA SER A 123 4.36 -14.08 -9.84
C SER A 123 4.82 -15.43 -10.38
N VAL A 124 3.92 -16.41 -10.35
CA VAL A 124 4.17 -17.77 -10.82
C VAL A 124 3.05 -18.15 -11.78
N SER A 125 3.40 -18.67 -12.95
CA SER A 125 2.42 -19.12 -13.94
C SER A 125 2.92 -20.35 -14.70
N PRO A 126 2.11 -21.41 -14.81
CA PRO A 126 0.84 -21.66 -14.10
C PRO A 126 1.07 -21.87 -12.59
N ASN A 127 0.02 -21.66 -11.79
CA ASN A 127 0.03 -21.90 -10.34
C ASN A 127 -1.39 -22.23 -9.84
N PRO A 128 -1.73 -23.52 -9.59
CA PRO A 128 -0.83 -24.67 -9.56
C PRO A 128 -0.25 -25.07 -10.92
N PHE A 129 0.90 -25.76 -10.92
CA PHE A 129 1.47 -26.44 -12.09
C PHE A 129 1.59 -27.95 -11.83
N SER A 130 1.64 -28.77 -12.88
CA SER A 130 1.58 -30.24 -12.81
C SER A 130 2.80 -30.88 -13.50
N PRO A 131 3.93 -31.09 -12.82
CA PRO A 131 5.16 -31.69 -13.40
C PRO A 131 5.07 -33.22 -13.53
N ASP A 132 4.03 -33.72 -14.20
CA ASP A 132 3.75 -35.15 -14.37
C ASP A 132 4.38 -35.76 -15.63
N GLY A 133 4.76 -34.94 -16.61
CA GLY A 133 5.41 -35.31 -17.86
C GLY A 133 4.43 -35.55 -19.01
N ASP A 134 3.18 -35.10 -18.90
CA ASP A 134 2.15 -35.22 -19.94
C ASP A 134 2.22 -34.14 -21.03
N GLY A 135 3.13 -33.17 -20.88
CA GLY A 135 3.33 -32.04 -21.79
C GLY A 135 2.43 -30.83 -21.50
N TYR A 136 1.58 -30.87 -20.47
CA TYR A 136 0.67 -29.81 -20.07
C TYR A 136 1.02 -29.29 -18.68
N GLU A 137 1.35 -27.99 -18.57
CA GLU A 137 1.69 -27.34 -17.29
C GLU A 137 2.83 -28.01 -16.49
N ASP A 138 3.72 -28.72 -17.19
CA ASP A 138 4.88 -29.42 -16.61
C ASP A 138 5.94 -28.49 -15.99
N PHE A 139 5.90 -27.21 -16.37
CA PHE A 139 6.85 -26.19 -15.93
C PHE A 139 6.10 -24.96 -15.44
N ALA A 140 6.62 -24.35 -14.38
CA ALA A 140 6.19 -23.05 -13.90
C ALA A 140 7.21 -21.97 -14.26
N ILE A 141 6.75 -20.81 -14.71
CA ILE A 141 7.58 -19.62 -14.87
C ILE A 141 7.42 -18.77 -13.62
N ILE A 142 8.54 -18.54 -12.93
CA ILE A 142 8.62 -17.62 -11.79
C ILE A 142 9.16 -16.30 -12.34
N SER A 143 8.31 -15.27 -12.35
CA SER A 143 8.68 -13.90 -12.72
C SER A 143 8.86 -13.07 -11.47
N TYR A 144 9.85 -12.18 -11.46
CA TYR A 144 10.06 -11.25 -10.35
C TYR A 144 10.34 -9.84 -10.82
N LYS A 145 9.96 -8.87 -9.99
CA LYS A 145 10.28 -7.45 -10.10
C LYS A 145 10.93 -7.00 -8.80
N LEU A 146 11.97 -6.17 -8.90
CA LEU A 146 12.78 -5.66 -7.79
C LEU A 146 12.61 -4.15 -7.66
N LYS A 147 12.89 -3.62 -6.47
CA LYS A 147 12.94 -2.17 -6.20
C LYS A 147 14.08 -1.47 -6.93
N ASN A 148 15.22 -2.14 -7.02
CA ASN A 148 16.46 -1.56 -7.50
C ASN A 148 16.74 -1.96 -8.95
N ASN A 149 17.40 -1.07 -9.68
CA ASN A 149 17.75 -1.30 -11.09
C ASN A 149 18.78 -2.41 -11.29
N VAL A 150 19.67 -2.64 -10.33
CA VAL A 150 20.68 -3.70 -10.37
C VAL A 150 20.81 -4.30 -8.98
N SER A 151 20.77 -5.62 -8.88
CA SER A 151 20.97 -6.36 -7.62
C SER A 151 21.51 -7.75 -7.89
N GLN A 152 22.17 -8.33 -6.88
CA GLN A 152 22.48 -9.76 -6.85
C GLN A 152 21.28 -10.49 -6.25
N VAL A 153 20.69 -11.45 -6.96
CA VAL A 153 19.50 -12.18 -6.50
C VAL A 153 19.84 -13.60 -6.04
N ARG A 154 19.19 -14.03 -4.97
CA ARG A 154 19.07 -15.43 -4.55
C ARG A 154 17.60 -15.81 -4.58
N LEU A 155 17.25 -16.87 -5.28
CA LEU A 155 15.87 -17.38 -5.37
C LEU A 155 15.87 -18.83 -4.91
N LYS A 156 15.15 -19.09 -3.82
CA LYS A 156 15.07 -20.40 -3.17
C LYS A 156 13.62 -20.83 -3.00
N ILE A 157 13.40 -22.14 -2.99
CA ILE A 157 12.11 -22.77 -2.71
C ILE A 157 12.22 -23.54 -1.40
N TYR A 158 11.26 -23.34 -0.53
CA TYR A 158 11.14 -23.99 0.77
C TYR A 158 9.83 -24.75 0.87
N ASP A 159 9.78 -25.78 1.70
CA ASP A 159 8.50 -26.38 2.10
C ASP A 159 7.80 -25.58 3.22
N VAL A 160 6.57 -25.97 3.56
CA VAL A 160 5.79 -25.34 4.63
C VAL A 160 6.41 -25.46 6.03
N LYS A 161 7.40 -26.34 6.22
CA LYS A 161 8.16 -26.48 7.47
C LYS A 161 9.42 -25.61 7.48
N GLY A 162 9.66 -24.82 6.41
CA GLY A 162 10.83 -23.97 6.26
C GLY A 162 12.11 -24.71 5.86
N ARG A 163 12.02 -25.97 5.41
CA ARG A 163 13.19 -26.71 4.92
C ARG A 163 13.51 -26.27 3.49
N LEU A 164 14.79 -26.03 3.20
CA LEU A 164 15.24 -25.69 1.84
C LEU A 164 15.05 -26.90 0.92
N ILE A 165 14.37 -26.67 -0.21
CA ILE A 165 14.05 -27.70 -1.20
C ILE A 165 14.86 -27.50 -2.48
N LYS A 166 14.95 -26.26 -2.95
CA LYS A 166 15.64 -25.93 -4.20
C LYS A 166 16.32 -24.57 -4.12
N THR A 167 17.52 -24.46 -4.65
CA THR A 167 18.14 -23.18 -4.99
C THR A 167 18.05 -22.98 -6.49
N ILE A 168 17.25 -22.01 -6.94
CA ILE A 168 17.02 -21.71 -8.36
C ILE A 168 18.07 -20.72 -8.87
N LEU A 169 18.30 -19.64 -8.11
CA LEU A 169 19.33 -18.64 -8.37
C LEU A 169 20.20 -18.47 -7.13
N ASN A 170 21.51 -18.38 -7.32
CA ASN A 170 22.46 -18.22 -6.22
C ASN A 170 23.45 -17.09 -6.53
N ASN A 171 23.20 -15.91 -5.95
CA ASN A 171 23.99 -14.69 -6.15
C ASN A 171 24.16 -14.36 -7.65
N GLN A 172 23.04 -14.34 -8.36
CA GLN A 172 23.01 -14.04 -9.79
C GLN A 172 22.79 -12.53 -9.99
N ALA A 173 23.57 -11.89 -10.86
CA ALA A 173 23.32 -10.49 -11.21
C ALA A 173 21.99 -10.38 -11.98
N SER A 174 21.13 -9.45 -11.57
CA SER A 174 19.83 -9.20 -12.18
C SER A 174 19.57 -7.71 -12.35
N GLY A 175 18.87 -7.37 -13.44
CA GLY A 175 18.19 -6.08 -13.59
C GLY A 175 16.96 -5.99 -12.67
N PRO A 176 16.09 -4.97 -12.87
CA PRO A 176 14.92 -4.77 -12.03
C PRO A 176 13.85 -5.85 -12.21
N GLU A 177 13.91 -6.64 -13.28
CA GLU A 177 12.96 -7.70 -13.58
C GLU A 177 13.70 -8.95 -14.09
N GLY A 178 13.15 -10.13 -13.85
CA GLY A 178 13.70 -11.39 -14.35
C GLY A 178 12.70 -12.54 -14.30
N GLN A 179 13.03 -13.61 -15.02
CA GLN A 179 12.20 -14.80 -15.14
C GLN A 179 13.06 -16.05 -15.05
N VAL A 180 12.55 -17.08 -14.37
CA VAL A 180 13.18 -18.40 -14.29
C VAL A 180 12.14 -19.49 -14.49
N VAL A 181 12.52 -20.55 -15.21
CA VAL A 181 11.69 -21.73 -15.39
C VAL A 181 11.97 -22.71 -14.27
N PHE A 182 10.90 -23.26 -13.70
CA PHE A 182 10.95 -24.28 -12.66
C PHE A 182 10.26 -25.56 -13.15
N ASN A 183 10.93 -26.69 -12.98
CA ASN A 183 10.52 -28.01 -13.49
C ASN A 183 9.89 -28.92 -12.42
N GLY A 184 9.75 -28.45 -11.18
CA GLY A 184 9.19 -29.29 -10.12
C GLY A 184 10.15 -30.32 -9.53
N ASN A 185 11.47 -30.14 -9.68
CA ASN A 185 12.48 -30.98 -9.04
C ASN A 185 13.19 -30.23 -7.89
N ASP A 186 13.73 -30.97 -6.92
CA ASP A 186 14.59 -30.45 -5.85
C ASP A 186 16.07 -30.30 -6.30
N ASP A 187 16.97 -29.94 -5.37
CA ASP A 187 18.42 -29.81 -5.66
C ASP A 187 19.10 -31.15 -6.00
N GLU A 188 18.52 -32.29 -5.58
CA GLU A 188 18.97 -33.64 -5.92
C GLU A 188 18.26 -34.18 -7.19
N ASN A 189 17.57 -33.31 -7.92
CA ASN A 189 16.79 -33.62 -9.12
C ASN A 189 15.62 -34.60 -8.90
N ARG A 190 15.14 -34.76 -7.66
CA ARG A 190 13.96 -35.58 -7.33
C ARG A 190 12.69 -34.77 -7.53
N LYS A 191 11.63 -35.39 -8.05
CA LYS A 191 10.32 -34.72 -8.20
C LYS A 191 9.78 -34.28 -6.83
N LEU A 192 9.25 -33.07 -6.78
CA LEU A 192 8.56 -32.55 -5.62
C LEU A 192 7.25 -33.30 -5.39
N ARG A 193 6.85 -33.39 -4.11
CA ARG A 193 5.55 -33.93 -3.73
C ARG A 193 4.47 -32.88 -4.00
N LEU A 194 3.24 -33.33 -4.23
CA LEU A 194 2.07 -32.46 -4.29
C LEU A 194 1.97 -31.64 -3.00
N GLY A 195 1.66 -30.35 -3.15
CA GLY A 195 1.50 -29.44 -2.01
C GLY A 195 1.98 -28.02 -2.28
N ILE A 196 1.94 -27.22 -1.22
CA ILE A 196 2.33 -25.81 -1.23
C ILE A 196 3.80 -25.68 -0.84
N TYR A 197 4.51 -24.85 -1.59
CA TYR A 197 5.89 -24.45 -1.36
C TYR A 197 5.97 -22.92 -1.31
N ILE A 198 7.04 -22.42 -0.69
CA ILE A 198 7.30 -20.99 -0.53
C ILE A 198 8.49 -20.64 -1.40
N ILE A 199 8.29 -19.71 -2.35
CA ILE A 199 9.38 -19.05 -3.05
C ILE A 199 9.86 -17.90 -2.17
N PHE A 200 11.17 -17.84 -1.96
CA PHE A 200 11.84 -16.77 -1.23
C PHE A 200 12.96 -16.18 -2.09
N LEU A 201 12.82 -14.89 -2.42
CA LEU A 201 13.82 -14.12 -3.14
C LEU A 201 14.49 -13.13 -2.20
N GLU A 202 15.81 -13.10 -2.23
CA GLU A 202 16.63 -12.07 -1.60
C GLU A 202 17.36 -11.29 -2.69
N ALA A 203 17.24 -9.97 -2.69
CA ALA A 203 18.03 -9.08 -3.53
C ALA A 203 19.05 -8.34 -2.66
N LEU A 204 20.32 -8.42 -3.04
CA LEU A 204 21.46 -7.82 -2.37
C LEU A 204 22.05 -6.70 -3.22
N ASN A 205 22.57 -5.66 -2.56
CA ASN A 205 23.34 -4.59 -3.19
C ASN A 205 24.70 -4.49 -2.48
N ASP A 206 25.77 -4.34 -3.27
CA ASP A 206 27.17 -4.38 -2.85
C ASP A 206 27.52 -3.36 -1.76
N GLN A 207 26.72 -2.32 -1.57
CA GLN A 207 26.93 -1.29 -0.54
C GLN A 207 26.23 -1.55 0.80
N ASN A 208 25.10 -2.28 0.81
CA ASN A 208 24.17 -2.31 1.95
C ASN A 208 23.76 -3.72 2.42
N GLY A 209 24.26 -4.79 1.80
CA GLY A 209 23.85 -6.17 2.13
C GLY A 209 22.50 -6.55 1.53
N VAL A 210 21.67 -7.31 2.26
CA VAL A 210 20.31 -7.68 1.79
C VAL A 210 19.42 -6.43 1.85
N VAL A 211 18.97 -5.97 0.70
CA VAL A 211 18.19 -4.72 0.56
C VAL A 211 16.70 -4.98 0.33
N GLU A 212 16.34 -6.16 -0.13
CA GLU A 212 14.95 -6.54 -0.37
C GLU A 212 14.75 -8.05 -0.24
N THR A 213 13.63 -8.44 0.37
CA THR A 213 13.18 -9.83 0.44
C THR A 213 11.73 -9.92 0.00
N ILE A 214 11.43 -10.86 -0.91
CA ILE A 214 10.09 -11.07 -1.46
C ILE A 214 9.72 -12.54 -1.27
N LYS A 215 8.45 -12.81 -0.93
CA LYS A 215 7.90 -14.16 -0.75
C LYS A 215 6.69 -14.35 -1.64
N SER A 216 6.53 -15.54 -2.20
CA SER A 216 5.32 -15.96 -2.91
C SER A 216 5.09 -17.45 -2.73
N THR A 217 3.94 -17.94 -3.16
CA THR A 217 3.55 -19.35 -3.04
C THR A 217 3.65 -20.05 -4.39
N LEU A 218 4.18 -21.27 -4.36
CA LEU A 218 4.20 -22.19 -5.49
C LEU A 218 3.39 -23.43 -5.11
N VAL A 219 2.41 -23.80 -5.93
CA VAL A 219 1.58 -24.99 -5.69
C VAL A 219 1.92 -26.04 -6.74
N VAL A 220 2.39 -27.21 -6.27
CA VAL A 220 2.57 -28.40 -7.10
C VAL A 220 1.28 -29.21 -7.03
N GLY A 221 0.57 -29.27 -8.15
CA GLY A 221 -0.67 -30.02 -8.32
C GLY A 221 -0.47 -31.30 -9.11
N ALA A 222 -1.52 -32.10 -9.16
CA ALA A 222 -1.72 -33.09 -10.19
C ALA A 222 -2.90 -32.63 -11.03
N LYS A 223 -2.90 -32.96 -12.32
CA LYS A 223 -4.06 -32.77 -13.19
C LYS A 223 -5.30 -33.42 -12.57
N LEU A 224 -6.40 -32.67 -12.52
CA LEU A 224 -7.74 -33.20 -12.22
C LEU A 224 -8.37 -33.81 -13.47
#